data_AF-A0A2V8GUA1-F1
#
_entry.id   AF-A0A2V8GUA1-F1
#
_cell.length_a   1.000
_cell.length_b   1.000
_cell.length_c   1.000
_cell.angle_alpha   90.00
_cell.angle_beta   90.00
_cell.angle_gamma   90.00
#
_symmetry.space_group_name_H-M   'P 1'
#
loop_
_entity.id
_entity.type
_entity.pdbx_description
1 polymer ?
#
loop_
_entity_poly.entity_id
_entity_poly.type
_entity_poly.pdbx_seq_one_letter_code
_entity_poly.pdbx_strand_id
1 'polypeptide(L)'
;MCAGAIVQFGIPRVVVGDAENASSNETIRFMRDRGIDVVILDPGRSAAARNCIELARRFRELKPELWLEDWGGGPNPALRAT
;
A
#
# COMPACT_ATOMS: atom_id res chain seq x y z
N MET A 1 -4.42 -4.41 8.08
CA MET A 1 -4.02 -4.03 9.46
C MET A 1 -3.82 -2.52 9.62
N CYS A 2 -2.89 -1.89 8.90
CA CYS A 2 -2.44 -0.51 9.16
C CYS A 2 -3.56 0.56 9.19
N ALA A 3 -4.50 0.54 8.24
CA ALA A 3 -5.63 1.47 8.23
C ALA A 3 -6.51 1.41 9.49
N GLY A 4 -6.68 0.22 10.08
CA GLY A 4 -7.41 0.06 11.33
C GLY A 4 -6.71 0.75 12.50
N ALA A 5 -5.38 0.66 12.57
CA ALA A 5 -4.60 1.35 13.59
C ALA A 5 -4.66 2.88 13.42
N ILE A 6 -4.54 3.38 12.18
CA ILE A 6 -4.68 4.81 11.86
C ILE A 6 -6.01 5.34 12.37
N VAL A 7 -7.11 4.62 12.12
CA VAL A 7 -8.44 4.96 12.64
C VAL A 7 -8.49 4.88 14.16
N GLN A 8 -8.00 3.79 14.75
CA GLN A 8 -8.04 3.55 16.19
C GLN A 8 -7.35 4.65 16.99
N PHE A 9 -6.21 5.13 16.49
CA PHE A 9 -5.43 6.18 17.14
C PHE A 9 -5.84 7.60 16.73
N GLY A 10 -6.88 7.75 15.91
CA GLY A 10 -7.39 9.06 15.52
C GLY A 10 -6.40 9.89 14.69
N ILE A 11 -5.59 9.24 13.84
CA ILE A 11 -4.64 9.95 12.98
C ILE A 11 -5.42 10.74 11.92
N PRO A 12 -5.30 12.08 11.88
CA PRO A 12 -6.21 12.91 11.09
C PRO A 12 -5.85 12.99 9.60
N ARG A 13 -4.58 12.75 9.26
CA ARG A 13 -4.06 12.84 7.89
C ARG A 13 -3.07 11.73 7.60
N VAL A 14 -3.17 11.15 6.41
CA VAL A 14 -2.27 10.13 5.90
C VAL A 14 -1.80 10.54 4.51
N VAL A 15 -0.50 10.54 4.29
CA VAL A 15 0.12 10.77 2.97
C VAL A 15 0.71 9.44 2.50
N VAL A 16 0.21 8.93 1.37
CA VAL A 16 0.60 7.63 0.81
C VAL A 16 1.52 7.86 -0.39
N GLY A 17 2.74 7.30 -0.31
CA GLY A 17 3.73 7.38 -1.39
C GLY A 17 3.58 6.29 -2.45
N ASP A 18 3.00 5.15 -2.09
CA ASP A 18 2.76 4.02 -3.00
C ASP A 18 1.37 3.44 -2.74
N ALA A 19 0.43 3.77 -3.61
CA ALA A 19 -0.91 3.19 -3.63
C ALA A 19 -1.06 2.09 -4.71
N GLU A 20 -0.01 1.83 -5.49
CA GLU A 20 -0.02 0.88 -6.60
C GLU A 20 0.35 -0.53 -6.14
N ASN A 21 1.36 -0.64 -5.26
CA ASN A 21 1.82 -1.92 -4.73
C ASN A 21 1.35 -2.18 -3.30
N ALA A 22 1.32 -1.14 -2.46
CA ALA A 22 1.21 -1.27 -1.01
C ALA A 22 -0.10 -0.73 -0.43
N SER A 23 -1.15 -0.63 -1.24
CA SER A 23 -2.48 -0.20 -0.79
C SER A 23 -3.60 -0.80 -1.66
N SER A 24 -4.84 -0.55 -1.26
CA SER A 24 -6.02 -0.91 -2.03
C SER A 24 -7.06 0.22 -1.99
N ASN A 25 -7.94 0.26 -2.99
CA ASN A 25 -9.01 1.26 -3.05
C ASN A 25 -9.95 1.16 -1.84
N GLU A 26 -10.22 -0.05 -1.36
CA GLU A 26 -11.03 -0.32 -0.17
C GLU A 26 -10.36 0.25 1.08
N THR A 27 -9.04 0.12 1.21
CA THR A 27 -8.26 0.65 2.34
C THR A 27 -8.30 2.17 2.38
N ILE A 28 -8.12 2.82 1.23
CA ILE A 28 -8.19 4.29 1.10
C ILE A 28 -9.60 4.78 1.40
N ARG A 29 -10.62 4.11 0.87
CA ARG A 29 -12.03 4.46 1.09
C ARG A 29 -12.42 4.31 2.56
N PHE A 30 -12.03 3.21 3.20
CA PHE A 30 -12.28 2.96 4.63
C PHE A 30 -11.77 4.09 5.53
N MET A 31 -10.58 4.62 5.23
CA MET A 31 -10.00 5.76 5.96
C MET A 31 -10.75 7.06 5.68
N ARG A 32 -11.02 7.37 4.41
CA ARG A 32 -11.75 8.58 4.00
C ARG A 32 -13.17 8.63 4.57
N ASP A 33 -13.88 7.51 4.58
CA ASP A 33 -15.24 7.39 5.14
C ASP A 33 -15.28 7.64 6.66
N ARG A 34 -14.11 7.61 7.33
CA ARG A 34 -13.95 7.94 8.76
C ARG A 34 -13.42 9.35 8.99
N GLY A 35 -13.44 10.20 7.96
CA GLY A 35 -13.03 11.60 8.04
C GLY A 35 -11.52 11.82 8.01
N ILE A 36 -10.73 10.81 7.69
CA ILE A 36 -9.27 10.95 7.57
C ILE A 36 -8.95 11.60 6.22
N ASP A 37 -8.11 12.63 6.23
CA ASP A 37 -7.58 13.24 5.01
C ASP A 37 -6.48 12.35 4.40
N VAL A 38 -6.82 11.63 3.33
CA VAL A 38 -5.90 10.71 2.66
C VAL A 38 -5.43 11.32 1.34
N VAL A 39 -4.15 11.71 1.32
CA VAL A 39 -3.45 12.24 0.15
C VAL A 39 -2.63 11.14 -0.48
N ILE A 40 -2.87 10.86 -1.76
CA ILE A 40 -2.02 9.97 -2.55
C ILE A 40 -1.06 10.85 -3.35
N LEU A 41 0.25 10.64 -3.19
CA LEU A 41 1.24 11.41 -3.93
C LEU A 41 1.22 11.00 -5.40
N ASP A 42 1.19 11.99 -6.30
CA ASP A 42 1.28 11.77 -7.75
C ASP A 42 2.72 11.36 -8.12
N PRO A 43 2.97 10.14 -8.63
CA PRO A 43 4.30 9.71 -9.04
C PRO A 43 4.81 10.48 -10.28
N GLY A 44 3.95 11.03 -11.13
CA GLY A 44 4.37 11.92 -12.20
C GLY A 44 5.08 13.18 -11.67
N ARG A 45 4.73 13.62 -10.47
CA ARG A 45 5.19 14.87 -9.85
C ARG A 45 6.15 14.69 -8.68
N SER A 46 6.04 13.59 -7.94
CA SER A 46 6.82 13.32 -6.73
C SER A 46 7.87 12.25 -6.99
N ALA A 47 9.14 12.63 -6.97
CA ALA A 47 10.25 11.68 -7.09
C ALA A 47 10.26 10.66 -5.94
N ALA A 48 9.86 11.05 -4.73
CA ALA A 48 9.74 10.14 -3.61
C ALA A 48 8.68 9.06 -3.85
N ALA A 49 7.51 9.44 -4.38
CA ALA A 49 6.44 8.49 -4.70
C ALA A 49 6.90 7.48 -5.77
N ARG A 50 7.56 7.95 -6.84
CA ARG A 50 8.16 7.05 -7.85
C ARG A 50 9.14 6.06 -7.25
N ASN A 51 10.01 6.53 -6.36
CA ASN A 51 11.01 5.68 -5.74
C ASN A 51 10.37 4.63 -4.82
N CYS A 52 9.30 4.98 -4.10
CA CYS A 52 8.54 4.01 -3.30
C CYS A 52 7.93 2.90 -4.17
N ILE A 53 7.23 3.29 -5.25
CA ILE A 53 6.60 2.35 -6.20
C ILE A 53 7.65 1.41 -6.81
N GLU A 54 8.76 1.97 -7.29
CA GLU A 54 9.80 1.18 -7.94
C GLU A 54 10.51 0.22 -6.96
N LEU A 55 10.77 0.67 -5.73
CA LEU A 55 11.36 -0.18 -4.70
C LEU A 55 10.45 -1.36 -4.35
N ALA A 56 9.16 -1.09 -4.11
CA ALA A 56 8.19 -2.12 -3.77
C ALA A 56 7.98 -3.10 -4.94
N ARG A 57 7.88 -2.58 -6.18
CA ARG A 57 7.79 -3.41 -7.40
C ARG A 57 8.97 -4.36 -7.52
N ARG A 58 10.20 -3.85 -7.40
CA ARG A 58 11.42 -4.68 -7.46
C ARG A 58 11.46 -5.73 -6.35
N PHE A 59 11.04 -5.39 -5.14
CA PHE A 59 11.01 -6.36 -4.03
C PHE A 59 10.00 -7.48 -4.27
N ARG A 60 8.79 -7.15 -4.75
CA ARG A 60 7.76 -8.14 -5.11
C ARG A 60 8.24 -9.13 -6.18
N GLU A 61 8.99 -8.64 -7.16
CA GLU A 61 9.54 -9.48 -8.23
C GLU A 61 10.69 -10.37 -7.75
N LEU A 62 11.58 -9.84 -6.90
CA LEU A 62 12.77 -10.56 -6.46
C LEU A 62 12.55 -11.47 -5.24
N LYS A 63 11.52 -11.19 -4.43
CA LYS A 63 11.20 -11.88 -3.17
C LYS A 63 9.68 -12.07 -3.00
N PRO A 64 8.99 -12.72 -3.95
CA PRO A 64 7.53 -12.82 -3.94
C PRO A 64 6.99 -13.57 -2.71
N GLU A 65 7.72 -14.56 -2.18
CA GLU A 65 7.31 -15.31 -1.00
C GLU A 65 7.36 -14.47 0.27
N LEU A 66 8.41 -13.64 0.42
CA LEU A 66 8.54 -12.72 1.56
C LEU A 66 7.52 -11.60 1.49
N TRP A 67 7.23 -11.09 0.28
CA TRP A 67 6.12 -10.16 0.11
C TRP A 67 4.80 -10.80 0.51
N LEU A 68 4.53 -12.04 0.08
CA LEU A 68 3.30 -12.73 0.43
C LEU A 68 3.15 -12.93 1.93
N GLU A 69 4.23 -13.31 2.61
CA GLU A 69 4.30 -13.44 4.07
C GLU A 69 3.87 -12.15 4.78
N ASP A 70 4.40 -11.00 4.37
CA ASP A 70 4.08 -9.68 4.95
C ASP A 70 2.57 -9.34 4.84
N TRP A 71 1.92 -9.80 3.77
CA TRP A 71 0.48 -9.59 3.54
C TRP A 71 -0.43 -10.68 4.14
N GLY A 72 0.13 -11.61 4.91
CA GLY A 72 -0.63 -12.65 5.63
C GLY A 72 -0.65 -14.04 4.96
N GLY A 73 0.22 -14.28 3.97
CA GLY A 73 0.65 -15.63 3.56
C GLY A 73 -0.36 -16.48 2.78
N GLY A 74 -1.53 -15.95 2.39
CA GLY A 74 -2.51 -16.70 1.59
C GLY A 74 -2.12 -16.82 0.11
N PRO A 75 -2.43 -17.91 -0.60
CA PRO A 75 -1.97 -18.12 -1.99
C PRO A 75 -2.45 -16.98 -2.90
N ASN A 76 -1.52 -16.26 -3.52
CA ASN A 76 -1.84 -15.26 -4.53
C ASN A 76 -2.12 -15.97 -5.88
N PRO A 77 -3.36 -15.99 -6.39
CA PRO A 77 -3.70 -16.66 -7.63
C PRO A 77 -3.00 -16.04 -8.86
N ALA A 78 -2.54 -14.79 -8.75
CA ALA A 78 -1.82 -14.07 -9.81
C ALA A 78 -0.30 -14.32 -9.82
N LEU A 79 0.25 -14.98 -8.80
CA LEU A 79 1.67 -15.36 -8.71
C LEU A 79 1.89 -16.86 -8.95
N ARG A 80 1.00 -17.52 -9.72
CA ARG A 80 1.26 -18.91 -10.14
C ARG A 80 2.57 -18.95 -10.93
N ALA A 81 3.59 -19.57 -10.33
CA ALA A 81 4.83 -19.89 -11.02
C ALA A 81 4.50 -20.74 -12.25
N THR A 82 4.91 -20.25 -13.42
CA THR A 82 5.04 -21.03 -14.65
C THR A 82 6.05 -22.15 -14.47
#